data_AF-A0A4R4QF19-F1
#
_entry.id   AF-A0A4R4QF19-F1
#
_cell.length_a   1.000
_cell.length_b   1.000
_cell.length_c   1.000
_cell.angle_alpha   90.00
_cell.angle_beta   90.00
_cell.angle_gamma   90.00
#
_symmetry.space_group_name_H-M   'P 1'
#
loop_
_entity.id
_entity.type
_entity.pdbx_description
1 polymer ?
#
loop_
_entity_poly.entity_id
_entity_poly.type
_entity_poly.pdbx_seq_one_letter_code
_entity_poly.pdbx_strand_id
1 'polypeptide(L)'
;MGVHDLGSARRPHRRPVPDDGPIRLPGADVARRRRHPAARRRLRRARGPAGGGPVRRHPPRRHRERALPRTGGREVSAWEVAAATGHRPQHLTAEERRWIRAELKRIAVKLRDEHGTATGVSGMALGTDLWWADETDTAGMKLWAHVPFPQQPNPWRDEDKTEWRRLLDRAAKVTTYGDHYDVKLLHARNDGMLAAGSVIVAVHKRSKTTGGTASAVRKAERLGLPIIRIDPERRTVTLSPGATHAHA
;
A
#
# COMPACT_ATOMS: atom_id res chain seq x y z
N MET A 1 49.31 56.21 -11.08
CA MET A 1 50.37 55.20 -11.24
C MET A 1 50.15 54.14 -10.17
N GLY A 2 49.90 52.86 -10.42
CA GLY A 2 49.79 52.13 -11.67
C GLY A 2 49.07 50.79 -11.44
N VAL A 3 48.59 50.26 -12.57
CA VAL A 3 48.49 48.87 -13.03
C VAL A 3 47.73 47.80 -12.23
N HIS A 4 46.65 47.37 -12.90
CA HIS A 4 45.93 46.10 -12.94
C HIS A 4 46.65 44.84 -12.44
N ASP A 5 45.89 43.95 -11.79
CA ASP A 5 45.85 42.55 -12.25
C ASP A 5 44.46 41.91 -12.02
N LEU A 6 43.91 41.39 -13.12
CA LEU A 6 42.68 40.63 -13.26
C LEU A 6 43.12 39.25 -13.76
N GLY A 7 42.96 38.19 -12.96
CA GLY A 7 43.21 36.87 -13.50
C GLY A 7 43.12 35.72 -12.50
N SER A 8 42.01 34.97 -12.58
CA SER A 8 42.03 33.59 -13.08
C SER A 8 40.95 32.75 -12.40
N ALA A 9 39.80 32.68 -13.07
CA ALA A 9 38.72 31.75 -12.75
C ALA A 9 39.18 30.32 -13.06
N ARG A 10 39.28 29.49 -12.02
CA ARG A 10 39.55 28.06 -12.17
C ARG A 10 38.34 27.37 -12.83
N ARG A 11 38.52 26.90 -14.06
CA ARG A 11 37.59 25.99 -14.73
C ARG A 11 37.55 24.64 -13.99
N PRO A 12 36.38 24.04 -13.74
CA PRO A 12 36.33 22.68 -13.23
C PRO A 12 36.67 21.66 -14.33
N HIS A 13 37.63 20.79 -14.02
CA HIS A 13 37.98 19.61 -14.82
C HIS A 13 36.75 18.72 -15.05
N ARG A 14 36.32 18.59 -16.31
CA ARG A 14 35.41 17.52 -16.75
C ARG A 14 36.18 16.20 -16.74
N ARG A 15 35.73 15.23 -15.93
CA ARG A 15 36.17 13.83 -16.04
C ARG A 15 35.52 13.19 -17.27
N PRO A 16 36.22 12.30 -18.00
CA PRO A 16 35.64 11.61 -19.14
C PRO A 16 34.57 10.61 -18.70
N VAL A 17 33.50 10.52 -19.48
CA VAL A 17 32.41 9.54 -19.35
C VAL A 17 32.88 8.23 -19.99
N PRO A 18 32.77 7.07 -19.33
CA PRO A 18 33.06 5.80 -19.99
C PRO A 18 31.96 5.45 -21.00
N ASP A 19 32.39 5.00 -22.16
CA ASP A 19 31.60 4.54 -23.30
C ASP A 19 31.09 3.11 -23.01
N ASP A 20 29.81 2.99 -22.64
CA ASP A 20 29.16 1.69 -22.44
C ASP A 20 28.48 1.27 -23.75
N GLY A 21 29.18 0.41 -24.50
CA GLY A 21 28.63 -0.26 -25.68
C GLY A 21 27.37 -1.10 -25.40
N PRO A 22 26.62 -1.51 -26.44
CA PRO A 22 25.27 -2.05 -26.28
C PRO A 22 25.25 -3.41 -25.56
N ILE A 23 24.45 -3.47 -24.50
CA ILE A 23 24.21 -4.66 -23.67
C ILE A 23 23.32 -5.66 -24.44
N ARG A 24 23.81 -6.90 -24.64
CA ARG A 24 23.03 -8.04 -25.13
C ARG A 24 22.09 -8.58 -24.04
N LEU A 25 20.80 -8.74 -24.36
CA LEU A 25 19.80 -9.44 -23.53
C LEU A 25 19.71 -10.93 -23.93
N PRO A 26 19.72 -11.88 -22.98
CA PRO A 26 19.36 -13.27 -23.27
C PRO A 26 17.86 -13.55 -23.04
N GLY A 27 17.23 -14.12 -24.07
CA GLY A 27 16.19 -15.15 -23.98
C GLY A 27 14.85 -14.80 -23.32
N ALA A 28 13.88 -14.37 -24.13
CA ALA A 28 12.47 -14.45 -23.77
C ALA A 28 11.95 -15.86 -24.08
N ASP A 29 11.58 -16.62 -23.04
CA ASP A 29 10.84 -17.87 -23.21
C ASP A 29 9.39 -17.68 -22.74
N VAL A 30 8.47 -17.69 -23.70
CA VAL A 30 7.05 -17.41 -23.51
C VAL A 30 6.31 -18.72 -23.27
N ALA A 31 6.14 -19.09 -22.01
CA ALA A 31 5.27 -20.19 -21.62
C ALA A 31 3.80 -19.74 -21.61
N ARG A 32 3.09 -20.13 -22.67
CA ARG A 32 1.63 -20.05 -22.82
C ARG A 32 0.92 -20.73 -21.65
N ARG A 33 0.02 -20.03 -20.95
CA ARG A 33 -0.99 -20.66 -20.08
C ARG A 33 -2.40 -20.42 -20.60
N ARG A 34 -3.15 -21.53 -20.58
CA ARG A 34 -4.41 -21.82 -21.26
C ARG A 34 -5.59 -21.09 -20.59
N ARG A 35 -6.53 -20.65 -21.43
CA ARG A 35 -7.83 -20.10 -21.02
C ARG A 35 -8.76 -21.24 -20.57
N HIS A 36 -9.40 -21.08 -19.42
CA HIS A 36 -10.54 -21.91 -18.98
C HIS A 36 -11.85 -21.26 -19.48
N PRO A 37 -12.79 -22.02 -20.10
CA PRO A 37 -14.06 -21.45 -20.55
C PRO A 37 -15.11 -21.44 -19.44
N ALA A 38 -15.92 -20.38 -19.46
CA ALA A 38 -17.06 -20.14 -18.59
C ALA A 38 -18.21 -21.13 -18.85
N ALA A 39 -18.77 -21.70 -17.78
CA ALA A 39 -19.96 -22.53 -17.82
C ALA A 39 -21.23 -21.66 -17.90
N ARG A 40 -21.97 -21.80 -19.02
CA ARG A 40 -23.31 -21.22 -19.21
C ARG A 40 -24.35 -22.12 -18.55
N ARG A 41 -25.12 -21.60 -17.59
CA ARG A 41 -26.28 -22.28 -16.98
C ARG A 41 -27.53 -21.99 -17.83
N ARG A 42 -28.07 -23.02 -18.50
CA ARG A 42 -29.37 -22.96 -19.19
C ARG A 42 -30.50 -23.26 -18.20
N LEU A 43 -31.54 -22.42 -18.25
CA LEU A 43 -32.87 -22.64 -17.69
C LEU A 43 -33.63 -23.65 -18.57
N ARG A 44 -34.31 -24.63 -17.96
CA ARG A 44 -35.53 -25.25 -18.51
C ARG A 44 -36.49 -25.63 -17.39
N ARG A 45 -37.75 -25.21 -17.57
CA ARG A 45 -38.96 -25.62 -16.84
C ARG A 45 -39.50 -26.94 -17.40
N ALA A 46 -40.14 -27.76 -16.56
CA ALA A 46 -41.31 -28.58 -16.92
C ALA A 46 -42.10 -29.00 -15.66
N ARG A 47 -43.42 -29.14 -15.81
CA ARG A 47 -44.49 -29.28 -14.82
C ARG A 47 -44.83 -30.76 -14.52
N GLY A 48 -45.19 -31.05 -13.25
CA GLY A 48 -46.23 -31.97 -12.67
C GLY A 48 -46.47 -33.41 -13.20
N PRO A 49 -47.33 -34.25 -12.55
CA PRO A 49 -48.28 -33.92 -11.46
C PRO A 49 -48.37 -34.91 -10.26
N ALA A 50 -49.07 -34.41 -9.21
CA ALA A 50 -49.98 -35.02 -8.22
C ALA A 50 -49.81 -36.44 -7.61
N GLY A 51 -49.92 -36.50 -6.27
CA GLY A 51 -50.60 -37.59 -5.54
C GLY A 51 -49.87 -38.14 -4.30
N GLY A 52 -50.45 -38.02 -3.10
CA GLY A 52 -50.09 -38.84 -1.93
C GLY A 52 -49.95 -38.06 -0.60
N GLY A 53 -50.81 -38.35 0.38
CA GLY A 53 -50.98 -37.63 1.65
C GLY A 53 -49.87 -37.77 2.71
N PRO A 54 -50.08 -37.19 3.92
CA PRO A 54 -48.99 -36.85 4.83
C PRO A 54 -48.61 -38.01 5.76
N VAL A 55 -47.39 -38.54 5.61
CA VAL A 55 -46.78 -39.44 6.61
C VAL A 55 -45.83 -38.63 7.49
N ARG A 56 -46.24 -38.40 8.74
CA ARG A 56 -45.42 -37.78 9.79
C ARG A 56 -44.20 -38.67 10.10
N ARG A 57 -43.00 -38.24 9.69
CA ARG A 57 -41.73 -38.86 10.11
C ARG A 57 -40.99 -37.91 11.06
N HIS A 58 -40.75 -38.39 12.28
CA HIS A 58 -39.92 -37.70 13.28
C HIS A 58 -38.46 -37.66 12.81
N PRO A 59 -37.73 -36.53 12.97
CA PRO A 59 -36.30 -36.50 12.72
C PRO A 59 -35.52 -37.24 13.82
N PRO A 60 -34.46 -38.01 13.49
CA PRO A 60 -33.59 -38.60 14.50
C PRO A 60 -32.77 -37.50 15.19
N ARG A 61 -32.58 -37.69 16.50
CA ARG A 61 -31.83 -36.81 17.40
C ARG A 61 -30.41 -36.60 16.87
N ARG A 62 -30.06 -35.36 16.53
CA ARG A 62 -28.67 -34.97 16.27
C ARG A 62 -27.93 -34.93 17.61
N HIS A 63 -27.02 -35.87 17.81
CA HIS A 63 -25.98 -35.74 18.83
C HIS A 63 -25.23 -34.43 18.57
N ARG A 64 -25.27 -33.51 19.55
CA ARG A 64 -24.37 -32.37 19.58
C ARG A 64 -22.95 -32.91 19.76
N GLU A 65 -22.18 -32.99 18.68
CA GLU A 65 -20.72 -33.05 18.79
C GLU A 65 -20.26 -31.79 19.54
N ARG A 66 -19.75 -32.03 20.74
CA ARG A 66 -19.16 -31.02 21.61
C ARG A 66 -17.84 -30.62 20.96
N ALA A 67 -17.84 -29.50 20.24
CA ALA A 67 -16.60 -28.94 19.71
C ALA A 67 -15.66 -28.66 20.90
N LEU A 68 -14.51 -29.33 20.90
CA LEU A 68 -13.44 -29.12 21.86
C LEU A 68 -12.90 -27.68 21.71
N PRO A 69 -12.60 -26.98 22.81
CA PRO A 69 -12.01 -25.66 22.74
C PRO A 69 -10.63 -25.76 22.10
N ARG A 70 -10.41 -25.02 21.00
CA ARG A 70 -9.08 -24.86 20.41
C ARG A 70 -8.22 -24.10 21.40
N THR A 71 -7.25 -24.81 21.96
CA THR A 71 -6.20 -24.30 22.85
C THR A 71 -5.31 -23.28 22.12
N GLY A 72 -5.07 -22.14 22.78
CA GLY A 72 -3.85 -21.35 22.61
C GLY A 72 -3.75 -20.47 21.36
N GLY A 73 -4.73 -19.60 21.11
CA GLY A 73 -4.53 -18.48 20.17
C GLY A 73 -3.62 -17.44 20.80
N ARG A 74 -2.40 -17.26 20.27
CA ARG A 74 -1.66 -16.01 20.44
C ARG A 74 -2.61 -14.91 19.98
N GLU A 75 -3.01 -14.02 20.88
CA GLU A 75 -3.92 -12.92 20.55
C GLU A 75 -3.29 -12.14 19.38
N VAL A 76 -3.84 -12.35 18.18
CA VAL A 76 -3.37 -11.66 16.99
C VAL A 76 -3.84 -10.23 17.18
N SER A 77 -2.92 -9.27 17.28
CA SER A 77 -3.28 -7.86 17.21
C SER A 77 -3.94 -7.63 15.86
N ALA A 78 -5.28 -7.55 15.86
CA ALA A 78 -6.06 -7.37 14.65
C ALA A 78 -5.89 -5.93 14.18
N TRP A 79 -5.03 -5.72 13.20
CA TRP A 79 -4.87 -4.42 12.56
C TRP A 79 -5.76 -4.38 11.34
N GLU A 80 -7.06 -4.15 11.53
CA GLU A 80 -8.06 -4.23 10.44
C GLU A 80 -7.77 -3.25 9.29
N VAL A 81 -7.15 -2.11 9.59
CA VAL A 81 -6.83 -1.04 8.65
C VAL A 81 -5.36 -0.64 8.74
N ALA A 82 -4.64 -0.71 7.62
CA ALA A 82 -3.23 -0.31 7.52
C ALA A 82 -3.06 0.90 6.60
N ALA A 83 -2.56 2.02 7.14
CA ALA A 83 -2.28 3.22 6.37
C ALA A 83 -0.79 3.32 6.05
N ALA A 84 -0.43 3.66 4.81
CA ALA A 84 0.97 3.87 4.46
C ALA A 84 1.31 5.31 4.13
N THR A 85 2.53 5.71 4.50
CA THR A 85 3.12 7.00 4.13
C THR A 85 4.61 6.82 3.86
N GLY A 86 5.16 7.61 2.94
CA GLY A 86 6.57 7.45 2.61
C GLY A 86 7.16 8.43 1.64
N HIS A 87 8.43 8.19 1.31
CA HIS A 87 9.22 9.04 0.42
C HIS A 87 8.74 9.00 -1.03
N ARG A 88 8.82 10.15 -1.70
CA ARG A 88 8.61 10.27 -3.16
C ARG A 88 9.83 9.70 -3.91
N PRO A 89 9.68 9.23 -5.18
CA PRO A 89 10.74 8.54 -5.91
C PRO A 89 12.04 9.35 -6.06
N GLN A 90 11.96 10.68 -6.15
CA GLN A 90 13.13 11.57 -6.27
C GLN A 90 14.03 11.60 -5.03
N HIS A 91 13.56 11.08 -3.89
CA HIS A 91 14.36 10.98 -2.66
C HIS A 91 14.97 9.59 -2.46
N LEU A 92 14.81 8.69 -3.44
CA LEU A 92 15.18 7.28 -3.37
C LEU A 92 16.08 6.90 -4.55
N THR A 93 17.08 6.04 -4.33
CA THR A 93 17.88 5.42 -5.38
C THR A 93 17.09 4.32 -6.08
N ALA A 94 17.56 3.86 -7.25
CA ALA A 94 16.91 2.75 -7.96
C ALA A 94 16.86 1.46 -7.13
N GLU A 95 17.92 1.20 -6.37
CA GLU A 95 18.00 0.03 -5.50
C GLU A 95 17.04 0.12 -4.31
N GLU A 96 16.99 1.29 -3.64
CA GLU A 96 16.03 1.54 -2.56
C GLU A 96 14.59 1.36 -3.05
N ARG A 97 14.26 1.87 -4.26
CA ARG A 97 12.93 1.69 -4.85
C ARG A 97 12.58 0.22 -5.05
N ARG A 98 13.50 -0.60 -5.55
CA ARG A 98 13.28 -2.05 -5.73
C ARG A 98 13.06 -2.74 -4.40
N TRP A 99 13.91 -2.44 -3.42
CA TRP A 99 13.82 -3.04 -2.09
C TRP A 99 12.53 -2.64 -1.35
N ILE A 100 12.16 -1.35 -1.36
CA ILE A 100 10.91 -0.86 -0.76
C ILE A 100 9.70 -1.57 -1.37
N ARG A 101 9.64 -1.72 -2.70
CA ARG A 101 8.51 -2.41 -3.36
C ARG A 101 8.40 -3.87 -2.91
N ALA A 102 9.52 -4.58 -2.82
CA ALA A 102 9.53 -5.95 -2.31
C ALA A 102 9.05 -6.03 -0.85
N GLU A 103 9.47 -5.11 0.01
CA GLU A 103 9.02 -5.06 1.40
C GLU A 103 7.55 -4.68 1.54
N LEU A 104 7.06 -3.70 0.78
CA LEU A 104 5.63 -3.33 0.80
C LEU A 104 4.75 -4.51 0.40
N LYS A 105 5.11 -5.25 -0.64
CA LYS A 105 4.42 -6.47 -1.04
C LYS A 105 4.38 -7.51 0.08
N ARG A 106 5.55 -7.80 0.68
CA ARG A 106 5.67 -8.77 1.78
C ARG A 106 4.82 -8.36 2.98
N ILE A 107 4.84 -7.07 3.32
CA ILE A 107 4.08 -6.51 4.45
C ILE A 107 2.58 -6.52 4.17
N ALA A 108 2.13 -6.18 2.96
CA ALA A 108 0.71 -6.24 2.60
C ALA A 108 0.14 -7.65 2.74
N VAL A 109 0.86 -8.66 2.22
CA VAL A 109 0.49 -10.08 2.36
C VAL A 109 0.45 -10.50 3.82
N LYS A 110 1.49 -10.18 4.60
CA LYS A 110 1.56 -10.52 6.02
C LYS A 110 0.45 -9.86 6.83
N LEU A 111 0.16 -8.58 6.59
CA LEU A 111 -0.92 -7.86 7.26
C LEU A 111 -2.27 -8.51 7.00
N ARG A 112 -2.55 -8.86 5.73
CA ARG A 112 -3.76 -9.58 5.36
C ARG A 112 -3.87 -10.96 6.03
N ASP A 113 -2.83 -11.80 5.88
CA ASP A 113 -2.90 -13.21 6.24
C ASP A 113 -2.72 -13.46 7.74
N GLU A 114 -1.87 -12.66 8.40
CA GLU A 114 -1.48 -12.89 9.79
C GLU A 114 -2.08 -11.88 10.76
N HIS A 115 -2.57 -10.71 10.30
CA HIS A 115 -3.08 -9.64 11.17
C HIS A 115 -4.55 -9.25 10.89
N GLY A 116 -5.22 -9.96 9.98
CA GLY A 116 -6.63 -9.71 9.66
C GLY A 116 -6.87 -8.36 8.97
N THR A 117 -5.83 -7.75 8.40
CA THR A 117 -5.97 -6.48 7.69
C THR A 117 -6.83 -6.66 6.44
N ALA A 118 -7.98 -5.99 6.42
CA ALA A 118 -8.92 -6.04 5.30
C ALA A 118 -8.87 -4.78 4.43
N THR A 119 -8.27 -3.70 4.95
CA THR A 119 -8.26 -2.38 4.29
C THR A 119 -6.87 -1.77 4.30
N GLY A 120 -6.39 -1.34 3.14
CA GLY A 120 -5.22 -0.48 2.99
C GLY A 120 -5.64 0.96 2.71
N VAL A 121 -5.03 1.91 3.43
CA VAL A 121 -5.24 3.34 3.28
C VAL A 121 -4.02 3.97 2.61
N SER A 122 -4.24 4.70 1.52
CA SER A 122 -3.19 5.39 0.77
C SER A 122 -3.52 6.86 0.59
N GLY A 123 -2.48 7.69 0.66
CA GLY A 123 -2.56 9.11 0.33
C GLY A 123 -2.45 9.44 -1.16
N MET A 124 -2.40 8.43 -2.01
CA MET A 124 -2.46 8.53 -3.48
C MET A 124 -1.43 9.47 -4.12
N ALA A 125 -0.31 9.75 -3.45
CA ALA A 125 0.75 10.53 -4.06
C ALA A 125 1.88 9.64 -4.59
N LEU A 126 2.68 10.19 -5.49
CA LEU A 126 3.74 9.44 -6.16
C LEU A 126 4.68 8.72 -5.16
N GLY A 127 5.23 7.57 -5.55
CA GLY A 127 6.16 6.79 -4.71
C GLY A 127 5.43 5.87 -3.75
N THR A 128 5.83 5.85 -2.48
CA THR A 128 5.31 4.90 -1.47
C THR A 128 3.79 4.85 -1.40
N ASP A 129 3.09 5.99 -1.46
CA ASP A 129 1.62 5.97 -1.34
C ASP A 129 0.99 5.19 -2.52
N LEU A 130 1.44 5.43 -3.76
CA LEU A 130 0.98 4.67 -4.92
C LEU A 130 1.43 3.20 -4.91
N TRP A 131 2.67 2.90 -4.51
CA TRP A 131 3.12 1.50 -4.42
C TRP A 131 2.32 0.73 -3.36
N TRP A 132 2.03 1.34 -2.23
CA TRP A 132 1.19 0.73 -1.21
C TRP A 132 -0.26 0.52 -1.70
N ALA A 133 -0.82 1.47 -2.45
CA ALA A 133 -2.14 1.33 -3.03
C ALA A 133 -2.20 0.12 -3.98
N ASP A 134 -1.18 -0.05 -4.82
CA ASP A 134 -1.07 -1.19 -5.74
C ASP A 134 -0.90 -2.53 -5.00
N GLU A 135 -0.04 -2.58 -3.97
CA GLU A 135 0.12 -3.81 -3.17
C GLU A 135 -1.14 -4.13 -2.34
N THR A 136 -1.90 -3.12 -1.91
CA THR A 136 -3.21 -3.29 -1.26
C THR A 136 -4.21 -3.94 -2.20
N ASP A 137 -4.35 -3.38 -3.41
CA ASP A 137 -5.23 -3.89 -4.46
C ASP A 137 -4.84 -5.31 -4.89
N THR A 138 -3.53 -5.54 -5.09
CA THR A 138 -2.97 -6.86 -5.47
C THR A 138 -3.15 -7.90 -4.38
N ALA A 139 -3.05 -7.51 -3.10
CA ALA A 139 -3.31 -8.41 -1.98
C ALA A 139 -4.80 -8.74 -1.82
N GLY A 140 -5.71 -8.09 -2.54
CA GLY A 140 -7.15 -8.30 -2.41
C GLY A 140 -7.77 -7.59 -1.19
N MET A 141 -7.05 -6.61 -0.62
CA MET A 141 -7.59 -5.73 0.42
C MET A 141 -8.39 -4.60 -0.21
N LYS A 142 -9.33 -4.01 0.54
CA LYS A 142 -10.03 -2.80 0.12
C LYS A 142 -9.06 -1.62 0.12
N LEU A 143 -9.01 -0.87 -0.97
CA LEU A 143 -8.25 0.38 -1.03
C LEU A 143 -9.11 1.58 -0.63
N TRP A 144 -8.67 2.32 0.39
CA TRP A 144 -9.20 3.64 0.72
C TRP A 144 -8.21 4.71 0.25
N ALA A 145 -8.62 5.46 -0.77
CA ALA A 145 -7.84 6.50 -1.40
C ALA A 145 -8.13 7.86 -0.74
N HIS A 146 -7.09 8.49 -0.21
CA HIS A 146 -7.15 9.83 0.36
C HIS A 146 -6.43 10.81 -0.57
N VAL A 147 -7.19 11.58 -1.34
CA VAL A 147 -6.69 12.50 -2.36
C VAL A 147 -6.76 13.92 -1.82
N PRO A 148 -5.63 14.65 -1.69
CA PRO A 148 -5.68 16.00 -1.13
C PRO A 148 -6.48 16.95 -2.04
N PHE A 149 -6.27 16.87 -3.35
CA PHE A 149 -7.01 17.61 -4.39
C PHE A 149 -6.90 16.87 -5.74
N PRO A 150 -7.90 16.97 -6.64
CA PRO A 150 -7.95 16.15 -7.86
C PRO A 150 -6.79 16.34 -8.85
N GLN A 151 -6.20 17.54 -8.88
CA GLN A 151 -5.12 17.94 -9.80
C GLN A 151 -3.74 17.50 -9.34
N GLN A 152 -3.64 16.79 -8.21
CA GLN A 152 -2.37 16.26 -7.69
C GLN A 152 -1.49 15.54 -8.73
N PRO A 153 -2.03 14.71 -9.65
CA PRO A 153 -1.22 13.98 -10.63
C PRO A 153 -0.80 14.81 -11.85
N ASN A 154 -1.30 16.04 -12.01
CA ASN A 154 -1.02 16.88 -13.20
C ASN A 154 0.48 17.00 -13.55
N PRO A 155 1.41 17.21 -12.61
CA PRO A 155 2.83 17.36 -12.95
C PRO A 155 3.57 16.03 -13.17
N TRP A 156 2.90 14.88 -13.07
CA TRP A 156 3.56 13.58 -13.20
C TRP A 156 3.67 13.13 -14.67
N ARG A 157 4.45 12.06 -14.89
CA ARG A 157 4.53 11.41 -16.21
C ARG A 157 3.22 10.66 -16.49
N ASP A 158 2.94 10.40 -17.76
CA ASP A 158 1.65 9.83 -18.16
C ASP A 158 1.44 8.40 -17.66
N GLU A 159 2.51 7.63 -17.49
CA GLU A 159 2.44 6.30 -16.88
C GLU A 159 2.00 6.40 -15.42
N ASP A 160 2.56 7.36 -14.67
CA ASP A 160 2.24 7.59 -13.26
C ASP A 160 0.80 8.13 -13.10
N LYS A 161 0.33 8.99 -14.02
CA LYS A 161 -1.07 9.44 -14.07
C LYS A 161 -2.03 8.30 -14.38
N THR A 162 -1.67 7.43 -15.32
CA THR A 162 -2.48 6.27 -15.71
C THR A 162 -2.63 5.31 -14.56
N GLU A 163 -1.52 5.01 -13.86
CA GLU A 163 -1.54 4.15 -12.69
C GLU A 163 -2.35 4.75 -11.54
N TRP A 164 -2.20 6.05 -11.29
CA TRP A 164 -3.00 6.75 -10.29
C TRP A 164 -4.51 6.64 -10.57
N ARG A 165 -4.94 6.83 -11.83
CA ARG A 165 -6.36 6.68 -12.23
C ARG A 165 -6.85 5.25 -12.06
N ARG A 166 -6.06 4.26 -12.52
CA ARG A 166 -6.38 2.83 -12.36
C ARG A 166 -6.65 2.47 -10.89
N LEU A 167 -5.80 2.95 -9.98
CA LEU A 167 -5.93 2.70 -8.55
C LEU A 167 -7.12 3.46 -7.95
N LEU A 168 -7.36 4.69 -8.39
CA LEU A 168 -8.52 5.47 -7.93
C LEU A 168 -9.84 4.83 -8.35
N ASP A 169 -9.95 4.35 -9.59
CA ASP A 169 -11.14 3.68 -10.12
C ASP A 169 -11.45 2.35 -9.40
N ARG A 170 -10.41 1.71 -8.85
CA ARG A 170 -10.53 0.47 -8.07
C ARG A 170 -10.70 0.71 -6.57
N ALA A 171 -10.56 1.96 -6.11
CA ALA A 171 -10.66 2.27 -4.70
C ALA A 171 -12.08 2.00 -4.19
N ALA A 172 -12.19 1.26 -3.09
CA ALA A 172 -13.46 1.00 -2.42
C ALA A 172 -14.04 2.27 -1.78
N LYS A 173 -13.19 3.25 -1.49
CA LYS A 173 -13.57 4.57 -0.96
C LYS A 173 -12.57 5.61 -1.45
N VAL A 174 -13.07 6.77 -1.88
CA VAL A 174 -12.26 7.95 -2.18
C VAL A 174 -12.68 9.08 -1.24
N THR A 175 -11.72 9.69 -0.57
CA THR A 175 -11.90 10.88 0.26
C THR A 175 -11.07 12.02 -0.32
N THR A 176 -11.73 13.10 -0.72
CA THR A 176 -11.08 14.30 -1.26
C THR A 176 -11.18 15.44 -0.25
N TYR A 177 -10.10 16.19 -0.06
CA TYR A 177 -10.01 17.21 1.00
C TYR A 177 -10.26 18.64 0.52
N GLY A 178 -10.06 18.90 -0.77
CA GLY A 178 -10.37 20.17 -1.42
C GLY A 178 -10.26 20.05 -2.94
N ASP A 179 -10.47 21.16 -3.64
CA ASP A 179 -10.62 21.22 -5.10
C ASP A 179 -9.39 21.83 -5.83
N HIS A 180 -8.44 22.40 -5.09
CA HIS A 180 -7.20 22.99 -5.63
C HIS A 180 -6.00 22.75 -4.71
N TYR A 181 -4.79 23.10 -5.18
CA TYR A 181 -3.57 22.96 -4.38
C TYR A 181 -3.58 23.92 -3.18
N ASP A 182 -3.56 23.35 -1.98
CA ASP A 182 -3.19 24.04 -0.74
C ASP A 182 -2.40 23.05 0.13
N VAL A 183 -1.31 23.53 0.73
CA VAL A 183 -0.46 22.77 1.66
C VAL A 183 -1.29 22.22 2.83
N LYS A 184 -2.30 22.95 3.31
CA LYS A 184 -3.21 22.50 4.37
C LYS A 184 -3.94 21.22 3.98
N LEU A 185 -4.28 21.03 2.70
CA LEU A 185 -4.94 19.81 2.23
C LEU A 185 -4.00 18.61 2.23
N LEU A 186 -2.70 18.81 1.97
CA LEU A 186 -1.70 17.74 2.11
C LEU A 186 -1.60 17.25 3.57
N HIS A 187 -1.70 18.18 4.53
CA HIS A 187 -1.71 17.84 5.96
C HIS A 187 -3.03 17.20 6.39
N ALA A 188 -4.17 17.78 6.02
CA ALA A 188 -5.49 17.22 6.32
C ALA A 188 -5.64 15.80 5.75
N ARG A 189 -5.11 15.58 4.55
CA ARG A 189 -5.02 14.25 3.93
C ARG A 189 -4.25 13.26 4.80
N ASN A 190 -3.06 13.63 5.27
CA ASN A 190 -2.28 12.76 6.16
C ASN A 190 -3.03 12.50 7.48
N ASP A 191 -3.69 13.51 8.01
CA ASP A 191 -4.45 13.40 9.26
C ASP A 191 -5.59 12.39 9.16
N GLY A 192 -6.35 12.43 8.06
CA GLY A 192 -7.40 11.44 7.84
C GLY A 192 -6.86 10.03 7.58
N MET A 193 -5.67 9.88 6.99
CA MET A 193 -5.04 8.57 6.86
C MET A 193 -4.61 8.00 8.22
N LEU A 194 -4.00 8.83 9.07
CA LEU A 194 -3.57 8.42 10.41
C LEU A 194 -4.77 8.11 11.31
N ALA A 195 -5.85 8.88 11.20
CA ALA A 195 -7.09 8.64 11.94
C ALA A 195 -7.79 7.33 11.53
N ALA A 196 -7.65 6.91 10.26
CA ALA A 196 -8.23 5.66 9.77
C ALA A 196 -7.39 4.42 10.07
N GLY A 197 -6.07 4.57 10.22
CA GLY A 197 -5.13 3.45 10.34
C GLY A 197 -5.00 2.91 11.77
N SER A 198 -5.28 1.61 11.94
CA SER A 198 -4.94 0.87 13.17
C SER A 198 -3.45 0.48 13.26
N VAL A 199 -2.74 0.53 12.13
CA VAL A 199 -1.28 0.43 12.02
C VAL A 199 -0.78 1.31 10.88
N ILE A 200 0.40 1.91 11.05
CA ILE A 200 1.03 2.77 10.04
C ILE A 200 2.24 2.08 9.42
N VAL A 201 2.23 1.88 8.10
CA VAL A 201 3.39 1.43 7.32
C VAL A 201 4.16 2.66 6.85
N ALA A 202 5.30 2.93 7.48
CA ALA A 202 6.09 4.13 7.24
C ALA A 202 7.39 3.81 6.49
N VAL A 203 7.48 4.19 5.21
CA VAL A 203 8.76 4.15 4.47
C VAL A 203 9.53 5.44 4.73
N HIS A 204 10.53 5.36 5.60
CA HIS A 204 11.20 6.54 6.11
C HIS A 204 12.70 6.33 6.30
N LYS A 205 13.49 7.06 5.52
CA LYS A 205 14.92 7.28 5.75
C LYS A 205 15.13 7.99 7.08
N ARG A 206 15.83 7.37 8.02
CA ARG A 206 16.06 7.96 9.36
C ARG A 206 16.91 9.23 9.29
N SER A 207 17.76 9.38 8.26
CA SER A 207 18.52 10.61 8.02
C SER A 207 17.64 11.82 7.67
N LYS A 208 16.41 11.60 7.18
CA LYS A 208 15.51 12.65 6.69
C LYS A 208 14.55 13.11 7.78
N THR A 209 14.98 14.03 8.63
CA THR A 209 14.19 14.51 9.77
C THR A 209 13.12 15.55 9.41
N THR A 210 13.08 16.05 8.18
CA THR A 210 12.13 17.08 7.71
C THR A 210 11.25 16.58 6.55
N GLY A 211 10.19 17.33 6.24
CA GLY A 211 9.26 17.04 5.14
C GLY A 211 7.98 16.33 5.56
N GLY A 212 7.09 16.10 4.59
CA GLY A 212 5.74 15.57 4.81
C GLY A 212 5.72 14.20 5.48
N THR A 213 6.55 13.26 5.02
CA THR A 213 6.67 11.91 5.60
C THR A 213 7.17 11.96 7.04
N ALA A 214 8.23 12.73 7.31
CA ALA A 214 8.77 12.88 8.66
C ALA A 214 7.72 13.48 9.63
N SER A 215 6.94 14.45 9.15
CA SER A 215 5.84 15.04 9.90
C SER A 215 4.72 14.02 10.20
N ALA A 216 4.33 13.22 9.21
CA ALA A 216 3.32 12.17 9.39
C ALA A 216 3.78 11.08 10.37
N VAL A 217 5.04 10.64 10.28
CA VAL A 217 5.63 9.65 11.21
C VAL A 217 5.65 10.20 12.63
N ARG A 218 6.16 11.43 12.85
CA ARG A 218 6.12 12.08 14.18
C ARG A 218 4.71 12.24 14.72
N LYS A 219 3.73 12.51 13.85
CA LYS A 219 2.33 12.61 14.27
C LYS A 219 1.79 11.24 14.69
N ALA A 220 2.07 10.17 13.93
CA ALA A 220 1.70 8.81 14.31
C ALA A 220 2.32 8.39 15.66
N GLU A 221 3.60 8.73 15.88
CA GLU A 221 4.30 8.48 17.15
C GLU A 221 3.62 9.20 18.32
N ARG A 222 3.30 10.50 18.15
CA ARG A 222 2.58 11.27 19.19
C ARG A 222 1.17 10.76 19.48
N LEU A 223 0.51 10.18 18.48
CA LEU A 223 -0.80 9.54 18.63
C LEU A 223 -0.70 8.14 19.25
N GLY A 224 0.51 7.63 19.49
CA GLY A 224 0.71 6.28 20.03
C GLY A 224 0.27 5.19 19.08
N LEU A 225 0.23 5.43 17.77
CA LEU A 225 -0.16 4.41 16.79
C LEU A 225 0.96 3.37 16.62
N PRO A 226 0.65 2.07 16.42
CA PRO A 226 1.62 1.09 15.98
C PRO A 226 2.22 1.47 14.63
N ILE A 227 3.56 1.37 14.48
CA ILE A 227 4.26 1.75 13.25
C ILE A 227 5.19 0.64 12.79
N ILE A 228 4.95 0.14 11.58
CA ILE A 228 5.88 -0.71 10.82
C ILE A 228 6.78 0.22 10.01
N ARG A 229 8.02 0.43 10.46
CA ARG A 229 9.00 1.29 9.77
C ARG A 229 9.83 0.48 8.80
N ILE A 230 9.86 0.93 7.55
CA ILE A 230 10.73 0.45 6.48
C ILE A 230 11.81 1.51 6.28
N ASP A 231 13.03 1.23 6.70
CA ASP A 231 14.19 2.11 6.53
C ASP A 231 15.04 1.62 5.34
N PRO A 232 14.97 2.30 4.18
CA PRO A 232 15.70 1.88 3.00
C PRO A 232 17.21 2.17 3.06
N GLU A 233 17.66 3.06 3.94
CA GLU A 233 19.10 3.33 4.13
C GLU A 233 19.76 2.17 4.87
N ARG A 234 19.09 1.68 5.91
CA ARG A 234 19.58 0.58 6.76
C ARG A 234 19.13 -0.80 6.28
N ARG A 235 18.20 -0.86 5.32
CA ARG A 235 17.50 -2.07 4.87
C ARG A 235 16.89 -2.87 6.03
N THR A 236 16.19 -2.15 6.90
CA THR A 236 15.54 -2.77 8.06
C THR A 236 14.04 -2.54 8.03
N VAL A 237 13.31 -3.52 8.57
CA VAL A 237 11.89 -3.40 8.87
C VAL A 237 11.72 -3.61 10.37
N THR A 238 11.12 -2.65 11.06
CA THR A 238 10.92 -2.69 12.51
C THR A 238 9.47 -2.39 12.86
N LEU A 239 8.99 -2.99 13.94
CA LEU A 239 7.69 -2.68 14.51
C LEU A 239 7.89 -1.90 15.81
N SER A 240 7.32 -0.71 15.90
CA SER A 240 7.04 -0.10 17.19
C SER A 240 5.60 -0.44 17.57
N PRO A 241 5.37 -1.23 18.63
CA PRO A 241 4.05 -1.35 19.21
C PRO A 241 3.68 0.05 19.69
N GLY A 242 2.49 0.53 19.35
CA GLY A 242 2.03 1.86 19.76
C GLY A 242 1.98 2.02 21.29
N ALA A 243 1.42 3.13 21.77
CA ALA A 243 1.09 3.22 23.18
C ALA A 243 0.10 2.09 23.50
N THR A 244 0.48 1.17 24.40
CA THR A 244 -0.44 0.16 24.90
C THR A 244 -1.57 0.91 25.61
N HIS A 245 -2.79 0.82 25.10
CA HIS A 245 -3.94 1.11 25.94
C HIS A 245 -3.93 0.04 27.03
N ALA A 246 -3.38 0.39 28.20
CA ALA A 246 -3.62 -0.39 29.40
C ALA A 246 -5.13 -0.44 29.56
N HIS A 247 -5.72 -1.61 29.32
CA HIS A 247 -7.10 -1.86 29.69
C HIS A 247 -7.19 -1.67 31.20
N ALA A 248 -7.79 -0.56 31.61
CA ALA A 248 -8.28 -0.33 32.97
C ALA A 248 -9.65 -0.99 33.12
#